data_AF-A0A920NTF3-F1
#
_entry.id   AF-A0A920NTF3-F1
#
_cell.length_a   1.000
_cell.length_b   1.000
_cell.length_c   1.000
_cell.angle_alpha   90.00
_cell.angle_beta   90.00
_cell.angle_gamma   90.00
#
_symmetry.space_group_name_H-M   'P 1'
#
loop_
_entity.id
_entity.type
_entity.pdbx_description
1 polymer ?
#
loop_
_entity_poly.entity_id
_entity_poly.type
_entity_poly.pdbx_seq_one_letter_code
_entity_poly.pdbx_strand_id
1 'polypeptide(L)'
;MTNSRGNILWVDDEIDHLKPHILFLEDKGFNISLATNGPDAIALVKDETFHLVLMDQFMPGQDGIETVRQLYDLRPNLPVIMITKSEEEWLMDEAISQKLAQFLIKPVNPTQIFMACKQVLEDTKIREEKVTSGYLKEFQHIESRLQEDLQADEWWDIYNRLSKWQLNFDEHKDIGLGNILTEQIHACNREFVKFVDKNYCNWVNSSDRPNLSVDVVPEFVIPNLRQDKKVCFIVVDALRHDQFLTILPEIGQFFNIDIGYQMSLLPSATPFSRNAIFSGLFTDEFCQKYPQQLELMKSEASSLNKYEGLFLEDQLKRNKLEYKNVIYHKINVVKEGQRFQKHLTITNNQT
;
A
#
# COMPACT_ATOMS: atom_id res chain seq x y z
N MET A 1 -27.08 28.62 11.05
CA MET A 1 -25.76 28.39 10.44
C MET A 1 -26.03 27.83 9.07
N THR A 2 -25.71 28.58 8.02
CA THR A 2 -25.91 28.16 6.62
C THR A 2 -25.03 26.94 6.35
N ASN A 3 -25.64 25.80 6.07
CA ASN A 3 -24.93 24.59 5.61
C ASN A 3 -24.35 24.90 4.23
N SER A 4 -23.08 25.33 4.20
CA SER A 4 -22.31 25.43 2.95
C SER A 4 -22.08 24.02 2.39
N ARG A 5 -22.26 23.85 1.08
CA ARG A 5 -22.02 22.59 0.36
C ARG A 5 -20.54 22.40 0.00
N GLY A 6 -19.68 23.34 0.37
CA GLY A 6 -18.24 23.31 0.12
C GLY A 6 -17.69 24.67 -0.29
N ASN A 7 -16.39 24.86 -0.06
CA ASN A 7 -15.63 26.02 -0.54
C ASN A 7 -14.97 25.68 -1.88
N ILE A 8 -15.24 26.46 -2.91
CA ILE A 8 -14.70 26.32 -4.27
C ILE A 8 -13.80 27.52 -4.57
N LEU A 9 -12.59 27.26 -5.05
CA LEU A 9 -11.72 28.30 -5.61
C LEU A 9 -11.92 28.33 -7.13
N TRP A 10 -12.34 29.46 -7.68
CA TRP A 10 -12.43 29.66 -9.13
C TRP A 10 -11.29 30.55 -9.60
N VAL A 11 -10.44 30.01 -10.46
CA VAL A 11 -9.28 30.68 -11.06
C VAL A 11 -9.54 30.90 -12.56
N ASP A 12 -9.69 32.15 -12.97
CA ASP A 12 -9.91 32.55 -14.38
C ASP A 12 -9.54 34.03 -14.55
N ASP A 13 -8.90 34.42 -15.65
CA ASP A 13 -8.50 35.82 -15.88
C ASP A 13 -9.68 36.71 -16.33
N GLU A 14 -10.77 36.10 -16.79
CA GLU A 14 -12.00 36.74 -17.23
C GLU A 14 -13.14 36.61 -16.18
N ILE A 15 -12.83 36.50 -14.87
CA ILE A 15 -13.80 36.29 -13.77
C ILE A 15 -15.04 37.20 -13.83
N ASP A 16 -14.90 38.45 -14.25
CA ASP A 16 -16.03 39.39 -14.35
C ASP A 16 -17.15 38.88 -15.28
N HIS A 17 -16.79 38.13 -16.32
CA HIS A 17 -17.73 37.51 -17.27
C HIS A 17 -18.44 36.28 -16.68
N LEU A 18 -17.93 35.72 -15.59
CA LEU A 18 -18.43 34.51 -14.93
C LEU A 18 -19.37 34.82 -13.76
N LYS A 19 -19.66 36.10 -13.50
CA LYS A 19 -20.57 36.55 -12.44
C LYS A 19 -21.93 35.82 -12.42
N PRO A 20 -22.60 35.56 -13.56
CA PRO A 20 -23.84 34.78 -13.55
C PRO A 20 -23.65 33.35 -13.03
N HIS A 21 -22.52 32.71 -13.36
CA HIS A 21 -22.21 31.36 -12.92
C HIS A 21 -21.85 31.32 -11.43
N ILE A 22 -21.08 32.30 -10.95
CA ILE A 22 -20.72 32.45 -9.53
C ILE A 22 -21.99 32.58 -8.68
N LEU A 23 -22.87 33.54 -9.04
CA LEU A 23 -24.14 33.75 -8.33
C LEU A 23 -25.02 32.50 -8.34
N PHE A 24 -25.00 31.74 -9.44
CA PHE A 24 -25.73 30.48 -9.53
C PHE A 24 -25.18 29.42 -8.58
N LEU A 25 -23.85 29.27 -8.46
CA LEU A 25 -23.24 28.33 -7.52
C LEU A 25 -23.46 28.74 -6.06
N GLU A 26 -23.42 30.04 -5.77
CA GLU A 26 -23.74 30.59 -4.45
C GLU A 26 -25.21 30.35 -4.06
N ASP A 27 -26.17 30.53 -4.98
CA ASP A 27 -27.59 30.16 -4.78
C ASP A 27 -27.75 28.67 -4.46
N LYS A 28 -26.90 27.82 -5.05
CA LYS A 28 -26.88 26.38 -4.75
C LYS A 28 -26.16 26.03 -3.45
N GLY A 29 -25.64 27.01 -2.73
CA GLY A 29 -25.07 26.87 -1.39
C GLY A 29 -23.57 26.61 -1.34
N PHE A 30 -22.83 26.87 -2.43
CA PHE A 30 -21.36 26.84 -2.41
C PHE A 30 -20.79 28.19 -1.99
N ASN A 31 -19.64 28.17 -1.29
CA ASN A 31 -18.86 29.38 -1.06
C ASN A 31 -17.81 29.50 -2.16
N ILE A 32 -17.79 30.60 -2.90
CA ILE A 32 -16.86 30.79 -4.02
C ILE A 32 -15.79 31.82 -3.63
N SER A 33 -14.53 31.40 -3.63
CA SER A 33 -13.38 32.32 -3.61
C SER A 33 -12.84 32.46 -5.03
N LEU A 34 -12.29 33.62 -5.35
CA LEU A 34 -11.90 33.99 -6.70
C LEU A 34 -10.40 34.33 -6.77
N ALA A 35 -9.74 33.90 -7.85
CA ALA A 35 -8.36 34.28 -8.16
C ALA A 35 -8.22 34.54 -9.66
N THR A 36 -7.49 35.58 -10.06
CA THR A 36 -7.38 35.97 -11.47
C THR A 36 -6.14 35.38 -12.17
N ASN A 37 -5.31 34.65 -11.42
CA ASN A 37 -4.05 34.08 -11.90
C ASN A 37 -3.58 32.95 -10.97
N GLY A 38 -2.64 32.14 -11.46
CA GLY A 38 -2.09 31.00 -10.73
C GLY A 38 -1.39 31.34 -9.41
N PRO A 39 -0.50 32.35 -9.33
CA PRO A 39 0.18 32.72 -8.09
C PRO A 39 -0.78 33.09 -6.94
N ASP A 40 -1.83 33.86 -7.24
CA ASP A 40 -2.85 34.22 -6.25
C ASP A 40 -3.64 32.99 -5.79
N ALA A 41 -3.98 32.08 -6.71
CA ALA A 41 -4.64 30.82 -6.35
C ALA A 41 -3.79 29.97 -5.40
N ILE A 42 -2.48 29.89 -5.65
CA ILE A 42 -1.53 29.18 -4.80
C ILE A 42 -1.42 29.83 -3.41
N ALA A 43 -1.42 31.16 -3.34
CA ALA A 43 -1.42 31.88 -2.07
C ALA A 43 -2.69 31.58 -1.26
N LEU A 44 -3.86 31.63 -1.89
CA LEU A 44 -5.14 31.32 -1.25
C LEU A 44 -5.18 29.88 -0.72
N VAL A 45 -4.71 28.89 -1.48
CA VAL A 45 -4.71 27.48 -1.06
C VAL A 45 -3.75 27.20 0.12
N LYS A 46 -2.76 28.08 0.35
CA LYS A 46 -1.90 28.00 1.54
C LYS A 46 -2.59 28.53 2.79
N ASP A 47 -3.40 29.58 2.64
CA ASP A 47 -4.01 30.29 3.76
C ASP A 47 -5.41 29.75 4.13
N GLU A 48 -6.15 29.24 3.14
CA GLU A 48 -7.52 28.77 3.27
C GLU A 48 -7.71 27.31 2.85
N THR A 49 -8.84 26.72 3.25
CA THR A 49 -9.21 25.34 2.87
C THR A 49 -10.28 25.34 1.78
N PHE A 50 -9.93 24.73 0.65
CA PHE A 50 -10.82 24.51 -0.49
C PHE A 50 -11.12 23.02 -0.66
N HIS A 51 -12.32 22.74 -1.17
CA HIS A 51 -12.78 21.37 -1.45
C HIS A 51 -12.73 21.06 -2.94
N LEU A 52 -12.65 22.09 -3.80
CA LEU A 52 -12.59 21.98 -5.25
C LEU A 52 -11.95 23.23 -5.84
N VAL A 53 -11.16 23.06 -6.90
CA VAL A 53 -10.66 24.17 -7.72
C VAL A 53 -11.28 24.08 -9.11
N LEU A 54 -11.85 25.18 -9.59
CA LEU A 54 -12.17 25.39 -11.00
C LEU A 54 -11.01 26.19 -11.61
N MET A 55 -10.28 25.60 -12.55
CA MET A 55 -9.06 26.18 -13.11
C MET A 55 -9.26 26.45 -14.60
N ASP A 56 -9.15 27.71 -15.02
CA ASP A 56 -8.98 28.02 -16.44
C ASP A 56 -7.59 27.61 -16.92
N GLN A 57 -7.53 27.02 -18.11
CA GLN A 57 -6.27 26.62 -18.69
C GLN A 57 -5.45 27.83 -19.18
N PHE A 58 -6.09 28.78 -19.85
CA PHE A 58 -5.40 29.79 -20.64
C PHE A 58 -5.46 31.16 -19.95
N MET A 59 -4.63 31.33 -18.92
CA MET A 59 -4.49 32.60 -18.21
C MET A 59 -3.18 33.32 -18.58
N PRO A 60 -3.16 34.66 -18.62
CA PRO A 60 -1.94 35.44 -18.79
C PRO A 60 -0.91 35.17 -17.68
N GLY A 61 0.34 34.95 -18.07
CA GLY A 61 1.48 34.83 -17.14
C GLY A 61 1.83 33.41 -16.72
N GLN A 62 0.88 32.62 -16.21
CA GLN A 62 1.10 31.24 -15.80
C GLN A 62 0.01 30.32 -16.36
N ASP A 63 0.44 29.25 -17.01
CA ASP A 63 -0.44 28.20 -17.55
C ASP A 63 -1.22 27.50 -16.43
N GLY A 64 -2.50 27.20 -16.67
CA GLY A 64 -3.36 26.52 -15.72
C GLY A 64 -2.83 25.13 -15.34
N ILE A 65 -2.19 24.41 -16.28
CA ILE A 65 -1.60 23.09 -16.03
C ILE A 65 -0.42 23.18 -15.05
N GLU A 66 0.46 24.15 -15.25
CA GLU A 66 1.59 24.40 -14.34
C GLU A 66 1.10 24.83 -12.96
N THR A 67 0.02 25.62 -12.91
CA THR A 67 -0.64 25.98 -11.64
C THR A 67 -1.18 24.75 -10.91
N VAL A 68 -1.87 23.85 -11.62
CA VAL A 68 -2.39 22.59 -11.05
C VAL A 68 -1.26 21.75 -10.46
N ARG A 69 -0.14 21.62 -11.17
CA ARG A 69 1.01 20.88 -10.68
C ARG A 69 1.50 21.42 -9.33
N GLN A 70 1.63 22.74 -9.20
CA GLN A 70 2.03 23.39 -7.95
C GLN A 70 0.98 23.25 -6.85
N LEU A 71 -0.32 23.26 -7.21
CA LEU A 71 -1.40 22.98 -6.28
C LEU A 71 -1.31 21.54 -5.74
N TYR A 72 -1.00 20.55 -6.58
CA TYR A 72 -0.83 19.17 -6.14
C TYR A 72 0.41 18.94 -5.30
N ASP A 73 1.50 19.68 -5.53
CA ASP A 73 2.67 19.65 -4.65
C ASP A 73 2.32 20.11 -3.22
N LEU A 74 1.35 21.02 -3.08
CA LEU A 74 0.87 21.53 -1.78
C LEU A 74 -0.26 20.68 -1.19
N ARG A 75 -1.20 20.25 -2.03
CA ARG A 75 -2.43 19.52 -1.66
C ARG A 75 -2.70 18.42 -2.70
N PRO A 76 -2.05 17.24 -2.58
CA PRO A 76 -2.15 16.17 -3.58
C PRO A 76 -3.57 15.65 -3.84
N ASN A 77 -4.48 15.81 -2.88
CA ASN A 77 -5.85 15.29 -2.92
C ASN A 77 -6.90 16.37 -3.25
N LEU A 78 -6.51 17.62 -3.53
CA LEU A 78 -7.46 18.69 -3.85
C LEU A 78 -8.00 18.53 -5.27
N PRO A 79 -9.27 18.12 -5.48
CA PRO A 79 -9.75 17.89 -6.83
C PRO A 79 -9.79 19.19 -7.63
N VAL A 80 -9.30 19.12 -8.87
CA VAL A 80 -9.34 20.23 -9.82
C VAL A 80 -10.20 19.84 -11.02
N ILE A 81 -11.11 20.74 -11.40
CA ILE A 81 -11.84 20.71 -12.67
C ILE A 81 -11.19 21.75 -13.59
N MET A 82 -10.65 21.29 -14.70
CA MET A 82 -10.08 22.20 -15.69
C MET A 82 -11.16 22.67 -16.66
N ILE A 83 -11.12 23.95 -17.00
CA ILE A 83 -12.02 24.61 -17.93
C ILE A 83 -11.16 25.18 -19.05
N THR A 84 -11.46 24.86 -20.32
CA THR A 84 -10.63 25.33 -21.45
C THR A 84 -11.45 25.66 -22.69
N LYS A 85 -10.86 26.42 -23.61
CA LYS A 85 -11.39 26.68 -24.96
C LYS A 85 -10.93 25.64 -26.00
N SER A 86 -10.00 24.73 -25.66
CA SER A 86 -9.38 23.77 -26.59
C SER A 86 -9.91 22.34 -26.43
N GLU A 87 -10.08 21.64 -27.55
CA GLU A 87 -10.46 20.21 -27.61
C GLU A 87 -9.28 19.31 -28.00
N GLU A 88 -8.05 19.84 -27.94
CA GLU A 88 -6.88 19.11 -28.43
C GLU A 88 -6.55 17.87 -27.58
N GLU A 89 -6.25 16.76 -28.26
CA GLU A 89 -6.06 15.44 -27.64
C GLU A 89 -4.90 15.41 -26.63
N TRP A 90 -3.81 16.16 -26.88
CA TRP A 90 -2.68 16.24 -25.95
C TRP A 90 -3.05 16.86 -24.59
N LEU A 91 -4.07 17.72 -24.54
CA LEU A 91 -4.57 18.28 -23.29
C LEU A 91 -5.34 17.26 -22.46
N MET A 92 -6.00 16.31 -23.12
CA MET A 92 -6.66 15.19 -22.43
C MET A 92 -5.62 14.23 -21.85
N ASP A 93 -4.54 13.94 -22.58
CA ASP A 93 -3.43 13.13 -22.08
C ASP A 93 -2.74 13.80 -20.89
N GLU A 94 -2.52 15.12 -20.95
CA GLU A 94 -1.97 15.87 -19.83
C GLU A 94 -2.92 15.91 -18.62
N ALA A 95 -4.21 16.11 -18.84
CA ALA A 95 -5.24 16.05 -17.79
C ALA A 95 -5.24 14.71 -17.04
N ILE A 96 -5.11 13.61 -17.77
CA ILE A 96 -4.98 12.25 -17.21
C ILE A 96 -3.67 12.13 -16.43
N SER A 97 -2.56 12.61 -16.99
CA SER A 97 -1.24 12.54 -16.34
C SER A 97 -1.21 13.30 -15.01
N GLN A 98 -1.94 14.42 -14.92
CA GLN A 98 -2.03 15.25 -13.72
C GLN A 98 -3.11 14.78 -12.74
N LYS A 99 -3.89 13.73 -13.04
CA LYS A 99 -4.99 13.22 -12.18
C LYS A 99 -6.09 14.26 -11.91
N LEU A 100 -6.45 15.06 -12.92
CA LEU A 100 -7.59 15.98 -12.82
C LEU A 100 -8.89 15.24 -12.49
N ALA A 101 -9.76 15.88 -11.70
CA ALA A 101 -11.04 15.27 -11.32
C ALA A 101 -12.04 15.28 -12.48
N GLN A 102 -12.05 16.35 -13.27
CA GLN A 102 -12.89 16.48 -14.46
C GLN A 102 -12.34 17.54 -15.41
N PHE A 103 -12.80 17.50 -16.65
CA PHE A 103 -12.47 18.47 -17.70
C PHE A 103 -13.76 19.00 -18.36
N LEU A 104 -13.83 20.31 -18.56
CA LEU A 104 -14.96 21.00 -19.19
C LEU A 104 -14.50 21.90 -20.34
N ILE A 105 -15.19 21.84 -21.48
CA ILE A 105 -14.91 22.64 -22.67
C ILE A 105 -15.86 23.85 -22.71
N LYS A 106 -15.31 25.06 -22.88
CA LYS A 106 -16.04 26.32 -23.08
C LYS A 106 -16.74 26.30 -24.45
N PRO A 107 -17.96 26.86 -24.60
CA PRO A 107 -18.71 27.61 -23.59
C PRO A 107 -19.45 26.71 -22.60
N VAL A 108 -19.22 26.93 -21.31
CA VAL A 108 -19.89 26.21 -20.22
C VAL A 108 -21.09 26.99 -19.70
N ASN A 109 -22.22 26.32 -19.53
CA ASN A 109 -23.39 26.95 -18.89
C ASN A 109 -23.39 26.74 -17.36
N PRO A 110 -24.10 27.56 -16.57
CA PRO A 110 -24.10 27.45 -15.11
C PRO A 110 -24.54 26.08 -14.57
N THR A 111 -25.46 25.40 -15.27
CA THR A 111 -25.94 24.07 -14.86
C THR A 111 -24.86 23.00 -15.04
N GLN A 112 -24.08 23.07 -16.12
CA GLN A 112 -23.00 22.13 -16.40
C GLN A 112 -21.89 22.24 -15.36
N ILE A 113 -21.46 23.46 -15.01
CA ILE A 113 -20.48 23.69 -13.94
C ILE A 113 -21.03 23.17 -12.61
N PHE A 114 -22.28 23.50 -12.28
CA PHE A 114 -22.91 23.02 -11.05
C PHE A 114 -22.94 21.49 -10.97
N MET A 115 -23.29 20.79 -12.07
CA MET A 115 -23.33 19.33 -12.09
C MET A 115 -21.93 18.74 -11.93
N ALA A 116 -20.92 19.32 -12.56
CA ALA A 116 -19.52 18.91 -12.42
C ALA A 116 -19.03 19.09 -10.96
N CYS A 117 -19.24 20.28 -10.38
CA CYS A 117 -18.91 20.54 -8.97
C CYS A 117 -19.65 19.58 -8.03
N LYS A 118 -20.94 19.37 -8.25
CA LYS A 118 -21.78 18.47 -7.44
C LYS A 118 -21.26 17.03 -7.53
N GLN A 119 -20.96 16.53 -8.72
CA GLN A 119 -20.46 15.18 -8.92
C GLN A 119 -19.14 14.97 -8.17
N VAL A 120 -18.17 15.87 -8.36
CA VAL A 120 -16.86 15.76 -7.71
C VAL A 120 -16.96 15.85 -6.17
N LEU A 121 -17.77 16.78 -5.65
CA LEU A 121 -17.90 16.97 -4.20
C LEU A 121 -18.76 15.89 -3.52
N GLU A 122 -19.84 15.43 -4.16
CA GLU A 122 -20.68 14.34 -3.63
C GLU A 122 -19.97 12.99 -3.73
N ASP A 123 -19.18 12.73 -4.77
CA ASP A 123 -18.39 11.50 -4.88
C ASP A 123 -17.42 11.37 -3.70
N THR A 124 -16.74 12.46 -3.32
CA THR A 124 -15.85 12.47 -2.15
C THR A 124 -16.62 12.19 -0.86
N LYS A 125 -17.74 12.89 -0.64
CA LYS A 125 -18.55 12.71 0.58
C LYS A 125 -19.20 11.32 0.69
N ILE A 126 -19.76 10.80 -0.41
CA ILE A 126 -20.36 9.46 -0.46
C ILE A 126 -19.29 8.40 -0.21
N ARG A 127 -18.08 8.58 -0.75
CA ARG A 127 -16.96 7.67 -0.48
C ARG A 127 -16.60 7.67 1.00
N GLU A 128 -16.47 8.84 1.63
CA GLU A 128 -16.21 8.95 3.07
C GLU A 128 -17.29 8.26 3.91
N GLU A 129 -18.57 8.55 3.67
CA GLU A 129 -19.69 7.93 4.41
C GLU A 129 -19.73 6.40 4.21
N LYS A 130 -19.41 5.92 2.99
CA LYS A 130 -19.34 4.50 2.67
C LYS A 130 -18.13 3.83 3.35
N VAL A 131 -17.00 4.51 3.43
CA VAL A 131 -15.80 4.03 4.14
C VAL A 131 -16.08 3.94 5.63
N THR A 132 -16.64 4.98 6.25
CA THR A 132 -17.03 4.99 7.67
C THR A 132 -18.02 3.85 7.97
N SER A 133 -19.12 3.77 7.23
CA SER A 133 -20.14 2.73 7.46
C SER A 133 -19.63 1.32 7.13
N GLY A 134 -18.74 1.19 6.15
CA GLY A 134 -18.06 -0.05 5.81
C GLY A 134 -17.16 -0.53 6.96
N TYR A 135 -16.33 0.36 7.50
CA TYR A 135 -15.44 0.01 8.60
C TYR A 135 -16.22 -0.31 9.88
N LEU A 136 -17.28 0.42 10.22
CA LEU A 136 -18.08 0.11 11.41
C LEU A 136 -18.72 -1.29 11.34
N LYS A 137 -19.15 -1.73 10.15
CA LYS A 137 -19.62 -3.10 9.94
C LYS A 137 -18.48 -4.11 10.10
N GLU A 138 -17.31 -3.81 9.54
CA GLU A 138 -16.15 -4.68 9.70
C GLU A 138 -15.72 -4.78 11.17
N PHE A 139 -15.70 -3.66 11.88
CA PHE A 139 -15.37 -3.60 13.30
C PHE A 139 -16.27 -4.56 14.08
N GLN A 140 -17.59 -4.48 13.90
CA GLN A 140 -18.55 -5.39 14.54
C GLN A 140 -18.33 -6.85 14.16
N HIS A 141 -17.99 -7.12 12.89
CA HIS A 141 -17.70 -8.47 12.43
C HIS A 141 -16.47 -9.05 13.13
N ILE A 142 -15.36 -8.29 13.19
CA ILE A 142 -14.14 -8.71 13.86
C ILE A 142 -14.38 -8.91 15.37
N GLU A 143 -15.08 -7.99 16.04
CA GLU A 143 -15.41 -8.15 17.47
C GLU A 143 -16.22 -9.42 17.75
N SER A 144 -17.17 -9.77 16.87
CA SER A 144 -17.92 -11.02 16.99
C SER A 144 -17.00 -12.24 16.82
N ARG A 145 -16.09 -12.20 15.84
CA ARG A 145 -15.15 -13.29 15.56
C ARG A 145 -14.18 -13.52 16.71
N LEU A 146 -13.74 -12.47 17.39
CA LEU A 146 -12.87 -12.57 18.56
C LEU A 146 -13.50 -13.31 19.76
N GLN A 147 -14.81 -13.55 19.75
CA GLN A 147 -15.50 -14.34 20.77
C GLN A 147 -15.48 -15.86 20.48
N GLU A 148 -15.04 -16.26 19.29
CA GLU A 148 -14.97 -17.65 18.84
C GLU A 148 -13.57 -18.26 19.09
N ASP A 149 -13.44 -19.59 19.05
CA ASP A 149 -12.12 -20.25 19.12
C ASP A 149 -11.48 -20.30 17.73
N LEU A 150 -10.85 -19.18 17.37
CA LEU A 150 -10.27 -18.94 16.05
C LEU A 150 -9.07 -19.84 15.76
N GLN A 151 -9.03 -20.39 14.55
CA GLN A 151 -7.90 -21.12 13.96
C GLN A 151 -6.91 -20.18 13.26
N ALA A 152 -5.75 -20.72 12.86
CA ALA A 152 -4.68 -19.92 12.27
C ALA A 152 -5.09 -19.22 10.96
N ASP A 153 -5.86 -19.89 10.09
CA ASP A 153 -6.36 -19.31 8.83
C ASP A 153 -7.30 -18.12 9.10
N GLU A 154 -8.05 -18.21 10.19
CA GLU A 154 -9.03 -17.20 10.59
C GLU A 154 -8.34 -15.97 11.18
N TRP A 155 -7.26 -16.16 11.93
CA TRP A 155 -6.38 -15.08 12.38
C TRP A 155 -5.71 -14.37 11.20
N TRP A 156 -5.28 -15.13 10.19
CA TRP A 156 -4.76 -14.55 8.96
C TRP A 156 -5.80 -13.68 8.24
N ASP A 157 -7.04 -14.14 8.11
CA ASP A 157 -8.11 -13.36 7.48
C ASP A 157 -8.35 -12.04 8.23
N ILE A 158 -8.42 -12.07 9.56
CA ILE A 158 -8.56 -10.86 10.40
C ILE A 158 -7.38 -9.90 10.17
N TYR A 159 -6.15 -10.40 10.23
CA TYR A 159 -4.96 -9.56 10.03
C TYR A 159 -4.95 -8.92 8.63
N ASN A 160 -5.26 -9.70 7.59
CA ASN A 160 -5.33 -9.22 6.22
C ASN A 160 -6.43 -8.14 6.03
N ARG A 161 -7.59 -8.32 6.66
CA ARG A 161 -8.68 -7.32 6.65
C ARG A 161 -8.27 -6.03 7.33
N LEU A 162 -7.67 -6.11 8.53
CA LEU A 162 -7.19 -4.94 9.26
C LEU A 162 -6.12 -4.18 8.45
N SER A 163 -5.16 -4.88 7.82
CA SER A 163 -4.17 -4.22 6.97
C SER A 163 -4.77 -3.53 5.75
N LYS A 164 -5.82 -4.10 5.13
CA LYS A 164 -6.55 -3.42 4.04
C LYS A 164 -7.25 -2.15 4.52
N TRP A 165 -7.81 -2.16 5.72
CA TRP A 165 -8.41 -0.97 6.33
C TRP A 165 -7.38 0.09 6.72
N GLN A 166 -6.17 -0.32 7.16
CA GLN A 166 -5.07 0.61 7.39
C GLN A 166 -4.74 1.38 6.10
N LEU A 167 -4.60 0.67 4.98
CA LEU A 167 -4.36 1.31 3.68
C LEU A 167 -5.50 2.23 3.27
N ASN A 168 -6.75 1.80 3.44
CA ASN A 168 -7.90 2.62 3.08
C ASN A 168 -7.98 3.92 3.92
N PHE A 169 -7.61 3.87 5.20
CA PHE A 169 -7.57 5.07 6.05
C PHE A 169 -6.35 5.97 5.79
N ASP A 170 -5.23 5.41 5.35
CA ASP A 170 -4.06 6.22 4.92
C ASP A 170 -4.38 7.07 3.68
N GLU A 171 -5.24 6.58 2.78
CA GLU A 171 -5.79 7.33 1.64
C GLU A 171 -6.77 8.43 2.07
N HIS A 172 -7.45 8.24 3.20
CA HIS A 172 -8.55 9.10 3.67
C HIS A 172 -8.32 9.60 5.10
N LYS A 173 -7.29 10.43 5.29
CA LYS A 173 -6.81 10.88 6.60
C LYS A 173 -7.84 11.65 7.45
N ASP A 174 -8.89 12.21 6.84
CA ASP A 174 -9.87 13.08 7.51
C ASP A 174 -11.06 12.33 8.14
N ILE A 175 -11.12 10.99 8.02
CA ILE A 175 -12.28 10.19 8.48
C ILE A 175 -12.35 10.04 10.01
N GLY A 176 -11.28 10.35 10.74
CA GLY A 176 -11.28 10.37 12.22
C GLY A 176 -11.41 9.01 12.91
N LEU A 177 -11.46 7.90 12.16
CA LEU A 177 -11.58 6.52 12.69
C LEU A 177 -10.23 5.79 12.85
N GLY A 178 -9.11 6.42 12.46
CA GLY A 178 -7.77 5.79 12.53
C GLY A 178 -7.36 5.34 13.93
N ASN A 179 -7.75 6.09 14.97
CA ASN A 179 -7.50 5.71 16.36
C ASN A 179 -8.27 4.44 16.76
N ILE A 180 -9.53 4.31 16.33
CA ILE A 180 -10.37 3.15 16.61
C ILE A 180 -9.80 1.90 15.93
N LEU A 181 -9.31 2.03 14.69
CA LEU A 181 -8.60 0.95 14.00
C LEU A 181 -7.32 0.53 14.74
N THR A 182 -6.54 1.51 15.19
CA THR A 182 -5.32 1.23 15.95
C THR A 182 -5.63 0.47 17.24
N GLU A 183 -6.66 0.90 17.97
CA GLU A 183 -7.12 0.20 19.18
C GLU A 183 -7.62 -1.22 18.90
N GLN A 184 -8.36 -1.42 17.81
CA GLN A 184 -8.83 -2.75 17.40
C GLN A 184 -7.66 -3.67 17.05
N ILE A 185 -6.65 -3.19 16.31
CA ILE A 185 -5.43 -3.94 16.01
C ILE A 185 -4.74 -4.36 17.31
N HIS A 186 -4.62 -3.45 18.29
CA HIS A 186 -4.05 -3.78 19.58
C HIS A 186 -4.87 -4.81 20.36
N ALA A 187 -6.20 -4.78 20.27
CA ALA A 187 -7.07 -5.80 20.88
C ALA A 187 -6.87 -7.16 20.22
N CYS A 188 -6.89 -7.22 18.89
CA CYS A 188 -6.62 -8.44 18.12
C CYS A 188 -5.24 -9.02 18.46
N ASN A 189 -4.21 -8.19 18.56
CA ASN A 189 -2.86 -8.63 18.92
C ASN A 189 -2.79 -9.28 20.31
N ARG A 190 -3.54 -8.76 21.29
CA ARG A 190 -3.59 -9.36 22.64
C ARG A 190 -4.23 -10.74 22.61
N GLU A 191 -5.33 -10.90 21.90
CA GLU A 191 -6.01 -12.20 21.78
C GLU A 191 -5.18 -13.19 20.93
N PHE A 192 -4.53 -12.70 19.87
CA PHE A 192 -3.62 -13.51 19.05
C PHE A 192 -2.44 -14.03 19.87
N VAL A 193 -1.87 -13.24 20.79
CA VAL A 193 -0.82 -13.72 21.70
C VAL A 193 -1.30 -14.87 22.56
N LYS A 194 -2.54 -14.82 23.08
CA LYS A 194 -3.11 -15.94 23.85
C LYS A 194 -3.31 -17.17 22.97
N PHE A 195 -3.75 -16.98 21.72
CA PHE A 195 -3.86 -18.07 20.75
C PHE A 195 -2.49 -18.72 20.48
N VAL A 196 -1.45 -17.94 20.29
CA VAL A 196 -0.08 -18.46 20.11
C VAL A 196 0.37 -19.19 21.37
N ASP A 197 0.22 -18.60 22.56
CA ASP A 197 0.63 -19.22 23.83
C ASP A 197 -0.07 -20.57 24.08
N LYS A 198 -1.37 -20.66 23.80
CA LYS A 198 -2.17 -21.89 23.90
C LYS A 198 -1.68 -23.01 22.97
N ASN A 199 -1.21 -22.67 21.76
CA ASN A 199 -1.00 -23.64 20.69
C ASN A 199 0.48 -23.91 20.34
N TYR A 200 1.39 -22.99 20.61
CA TYR A 200 2.76 -23.03 20.10
C TYR A 200 3.54 -24.27 20.53
N CYS A 201 3.37 -24.70 21.79
CA CYS A 201 3.98 -25.94 22.30
C CYS A 201 3.54 -27.17 21.49
N ASN A 202 2.29 -27.23 21.05
CA ASN A 202 1.83 -28.32 20.18
C ASN A 202 2.38 -28.17 18.76
N TRP A 203 2.45 -26.94 18.23
CA TRP A 203 2.98 -26.71 16.89
C TRP A 203 4.44 -27.14 16.75
N VAL A 204 5.32 -26.87 17.71
CA VAL A 204 6.72 -27.31 17.58
C VAL A 204 6.93 -28.82 17.73
N ASN A 205 5.91 -29.57 18.18
CA ASN A 205 5.99 -31.01 18.46
C ASN A 205 5.07 -31.88 17.60
N SER A 206 4.28 -31.30 16.70
CA SER A 206 3.29 -32.03 15.89
C SER A 206 3.29 -31.60 14.44
N SER A 207 2.63 -32.40 13.59
CA SER A 207 2.36 -32.07 12.19
C SER A 207 0.98 -31.45 11.97
N ASP A 208 0.10 -31.48 12.98
CA ASP A 208 -1.24 -30.90 12.92
C ASP A 208 -1.19 -29.45 13.42
N ARG A 209 -0.79 -28.55 12.51
CA ARG A 209 -0.45 -27.15 12.80
C ARG A 209 -0.44 -26.30 11.53
N PRO A 210 -0.51 -24.96 11.65
CA PRO A 210 -0.18 -24.09 10.54
C PRO A 210 1.28 -24.25 10.11
N ASN A 211 1.56 -23.85 8.87
CA ASN A 211 2.93 -23.76 8.36
C ASN A 211 3.74 -22.80 9.24
N LEU A 212 4.91 -23.27 9.66
CA LEU A 212 5.93 -22.50 10.37
C LEU A 212 7.05 -22.12 9.40
N SER A 213 7.98 -21.30 9.88
CA SER A 213 9.15 -20.89 9.08
C SER A 213 9.97 -22.07 8.54
N VAL A 214 10.00 -23.21 9.25
CA VAL A 214 10.69 -24.45 8.81
C VAL A 214 10.04 -25.10 7.58
N ASP A 215 8.76 -24.83 7.32
CA ASP A 215 7.98 -25.49 6.28
C ASP A 215 7.96 -24.70 4.97
N VAL A 216 8.46 -23.45 4.96
CA VAL A 216 8.39 -22.55 3.79
C VAL A 216 9.02 -23.17 2.54
N VAL A 217 10.26 -23.65 2.63
CA VAL A 217 10.93 -24.29 1.49
C VAL A 217 10.33 -25.67 1.18
N PRO A 218 10.11 -26.57 2.17
CA PRO A 218 9.48 -27.86 1.93
C PRO A 218 8.11 -27.82 1.24
N GLU A 219 7.22 -26.92 1.66
CA GLU A 219 5.83 -26.88 1.19
C GLU A 219 5.66 -26.02 -0.07
N PHE A 220 6.41 -24.92 -0.22
CA PHE A 220 6.16 -23.96 -1.30
C PHE A 220 7.23 -23.96 -2.40
N VAL A 221 8.47 -24.36 -2.10
CA VAL A 221 9.58 -24.33 -3.08
C VAL A 221 9.83 -25.71 -3.68
N ILE A 222 9.96 -26.74 -2.84
CA ILE A 222 10.34 -28.09 -3.27
C ILE A 222 9.35 -28.72 -4.26
N PRO A 223 8.02 -28.60 -4.11
CA PRO A 223 7.08 -29.19 -5.06
C PRO A 223 7.25 -28.60 -6.47
N ASN A 224 7.54 -27.30 -6.57
CA ASN A 224 7.81 -26.64 -7.85
C ASN A 224 9.13 -27.12 -8.48
N LEU A 225 10.18 -27.29 -7.68
CA LEU A 225 11.46 -27.82 -8.16
C LEU A 225 11.36 -29.27 -8.65
N ARG A 226 10.54 -30.10 -8.00
CA ARG A 226 10.28 -31.49 -8.40
C ARG A 226 9.48 -31.59 -9.70
N GLN A 227 8.73 -30.56 -10.05
CA GLN A 227 8.06 -30.41 -11.36
C GLN A 227 8.98 -29.78 -12.41
N ASP A 228 10.29 -29.73 -12.17
CA ASP A 228 11.30 -29.12 -13.05
C ASP A 228 11.07 -27.65 -13.41
N LYS A 229 10.28 -26.93 -12.61
CA LYS A 229 10.11 -25.48 -12.76
C LYS A 229 11.35 -24.74 -12.26
N LYS A 230 11.69 -23.65 -12.95
CA LYS A 230 12.65 -22.66 -12.43
C LYS A 230 11.95 -21.84 -11.35
N VAL A 231 12.58 -21.73 -10.18
CA VAL A 231 12.03 -21.00 -9.03
C VAL A 231 12.95 -19.84 -8.69
N CYS A 232 12.39 -18.63 -8.62
CA CYS A 232 13.04 -17.48 -8.02
C CYS A 232 12.47 -17.29 -6.61
N PHE A 233 13.29 -17.55 -5.59
CA PHE A 233 12.87 -17.45 -4.18
C PHE A 233 13.42 -16.16 -3.57
N ILE A 234 12.53 -15.25 -3.16
CA ILE A 234 12.87 -13.93 -2.64
C ILE A 234 12.39 -13.84 -1.19
N VAL A 235 13.30 -13.47 -0.29
CA VAL A 235 13.00 -13.19 1.12
C VAL A 235 13.34 -11.73 1.38
N VAL A 236 12.33 -10.94 1.75
CA VAL A 236 12.49 -9.51 2.08
C VAL A 236 12.44 -9.34 3.58
N ASP A 237 13.46 -8.71 4.15
CA ASP A 237 13.52 -8.45 5.58
C ASP A 237 12.72 -7.19 5.94
N ALA A 238 12.09 -7.22 7.12
CA ALA A 238 11.32 -6.09 7.68
C ALA A 238 10.22 -5.51 6.76
N LEU A 239 9.70 -6.28 5.80
CA LEU A 239 8.56 -5.90 4.99
C LEU A 239 7.26 -6.31 5.70
N ARG A 240 6.49 -5.33 6.15
CA ARG A 240 5.18 -5.57 6.76
C ARG A 240 4.11 -5.90 5.71
N HIS A 241 3.03 -6.53 6.13
CA HIS A 241 1.94 -6.92 5.23
C HIS A 241 1.25 -5.72 4.57
N ASP A 242 0.99 -4.64 5.30
CA ASP A 242 0.44 -3.39 4.74
C ASP A 242 1.37 -2.78 3.67
N GLN A 243 2.69 -2.80 3.90
CA GLN A 243 3.68 -2.38 2.91
C GLN A 243 3.67 -3.29 1.67
N PHE A 244 3.53 -4.62 1.86
CA PHE A 244 3.40 -5.57 0.76
C PHE A 244 2.12 -5.32 -0.06
N LEU A 245 0.98 -5.11 0.61
CA LEU A 245 -0.28 -4.77 -0.05
C LEU A 245 -0.20 -3.46 -0.85
N THR A 246 0.61 -2.49 -0.41
CA THR A 246 0.84 -1.23 -1.13
C THR A 246 1.56 -1.45 -2.47
N ILE A 247 2.54 -2.36 -2.51
CA ILE A 247 3.30 -2.66 -3.74
C ILE A 247 2.64 -3.74 -4.61
N LEU A 248 1.67 -4.48 -4.06
CA LEU A 248 1.01 -5.59 -4.72
C LEU A 248 0.41 -5.24 -6.11
N PRO A 249 -0.27 -4.10 -6.32
CA PRO A 249 -0.82 -3.76 -7.64
C PRO A 249 0.23 -3.64 -8.74
N GLU A 250 1.42 -3.12 -8.42
CA GLU A 250 2.53 -3.00 -9.37
C GLU A 250 3.10 -4.37 -9.73
N ILE A 251 3.22 -5.27 -8.75
CA ILE A 251 3.69 -6.65 -8.99
C ILE A 251 2.64 -7.44 -9.80
N GLY A 252 1.35 -7.20 -9.52
CA GLY A 252 0.22 -7.87 -10.17
C GLY A 252 0.08 -7.60 -11.67
N GLN A 253 0.73 -6.54 -12.19
CA GLN A 253 0.82 -6.28 -13.62
C GLN A 253 1.68 -7.32 -14.37
N PHE A 254 2.59 -8.00 -13.65
CA PHE A 254 3.57 -8.91 -14.24
C PHE A 254 3.35 -10.39 -13.85
N PHE A 255 2.66 -10.64 -12.74
CA PHE A 255 2.54 -11.98 -12.17
C PHE A 255 1.11 -12.29 -11.72
N ASN A 256 0.72 -13.57 -11.81
CA ASN A 256 -0.41 -14.09 -11.05
C ASN A 256 0.05 -14.32 -9.61
N ILE A 257 -0.67 -13.76 -8.64
CA ILE A 257 -0.22 -13.74 -7.24
C ILE A 257 -1.19 -14.50 -6.36
N ASP A 258 -0.68 -15.55 -5.71
CA ASP A 258 -1.34 -16.23 -4.61
C ASP A 258 -0.72 -15.75 -3.29
N ILE A 259 -1.57 -15.32 -2.35
CA ILE A 259 -1.13 -14.82 -1.04
C ILE A 259 -1.52 -15.82 0.03
N GLY A 260 -0.54 -16.31 0.78
CA GLY A 260 -0.71 -17.14 1.96
C GLY A 260 0.06 -16.58 3.16
N TYR A 261 0.02 -17.32 4.27
CA TYR A 261 0.75 -16.96 5.49
C TYR A 261 1.56 -18.13 6.03
N GLN A 262 2.48 -17.79 6.93
CA GLN A 262 3.17 -18.73 7.80
C GLN A 262 3.31 -18.10 9.19
N MET A 263 3.38 -18.93 10.22
CA MET A 263 3.62 -18.51 11.59
C MET A 263 5.13 -18.54 11.89
N SER A 264 5.69 -17.46 12.44
CA SER A 264 7.11 -17.43 12.79
C SER A 264 7.44 -18.39 13.93
N LEU A 265 8.66 -18.93 13.96
CA LEU A 265 9.18 -19.55 15.18
C LEU A 265 9.35 -18.50 16.28
N LEU A 266 9.20 -18.90 17.54
CA LEU A 266 9.51 -18.10 18.71
C LEU A 266 10.88 -18.48 19.29
N PRO A 267 11.78 -17.50 19.52
CA PRO A 267 11.58 -16.07 19.25
C PRO A 267 11.59 -15.74 17.74
N SER A 268 10.79 -14.75 17.32
CA SER A 268 10.63 -14.34 15.91
C SER A 268 11.84 -13.60 15.33
N ALA A 269 12.91 -13.49 16.12
CA ALA A 269 14.13 -12.84 15.71
C ALA A 269 14.78 -13.58 14.53
N THR A 270 15.45 -12.80 13.69
CA THR A 270 16.10 -13.25 12.46
C THR A 270 16.97 -14.51 12.61
N PRO A 271 17.86 -14.65 13.63
CA PRO A 271 18.69 -15.85 13.76
C PRO A 271 17.92 -17.17 13.92
N PHE A 272 16.65 -17.11 14.31
CA PHE A 272 15.79 -18.27 14.53
C PHE A 272 14.82 -18.44 13.36
N SER A 273 13.88 -17.49 13.20
CA SER A 273 12.82 -17.62 12.19
C SER A 273 13.34 -17.56 10.76
N ARG A 274 14.28 -16.65 10.45
CA ARG A 274 14.79 -16.52 9.08
C ARG A 274 15.69 -17.70 8.71
N ASN A 275 16.60 -18.09 9.60
CA ASN A 275 17.45 -19.26 9.36
C ASN A 275 16.64 -20.56 9.27
N ALA A 276 15.50 -20.66 9.97
CA ALA A 276 14.58 -21.78 9.84
C ALA A 276 13.99 -21.90 8.43
N ILE A 277 13.76 -20.79 7.70
CA ILE A 277 13.32 -20.83 6.29
C ILE A 277 14.35 -21.56 5.43
N PHE A 278 15.62 -21.16 5.54
CA PHE A 278 16.69 -21.70 4.70
C PHE A 278 17.19 -23.07 5.15
N SER A 279 17.11 -23.37 6.45
CA SER A 279 17.54 -24.67 6.97
C SER A 279 16.42 -25.69 7.01
N GLY A 280 15.16 -25.30 7.19
CA GLY A 280 14.05 -26.23 7.44
C GLY A 280 14.27 -27.11 8.65
N LEU A 281 14.79 -26.51 9.72
CA LEU A 281 15.09 -27.17 10.98
C LEU A 281 14.55 -26.32 12.12
N PHE A 282 14.02 -26.98 13.13
CA PHE A 282 13.72 -26.31 14.39
C PHE A 282 15.02 -25.87 15.07
N THR A 283 14.91 -24.92 16.01
CA THR A 283 16.07 -24.26 16.62
C THR A 283 17.05 -25.25 17.27
N ASP A 284 16.54 -26.26 17.98
CA ASP A 284 17.34 -27.28 18.64
C ASP A 284 18.05 -28.19 17.63
N GLU A 285 17.34 -28.68 16.62
CA GLU A 285 17.90 -29.47 15.51
C GLU A 285 18.96 -28.67 14.74
N PHE A 286 18.69 -27.39 14.50
CA PHE A 286 19.61 -26.46 13.84
C PHE A 286 20.90 -26.30 14.65
N CYS A 287 20.79 -26.09 15.97
CA CYS A 287 21.95 -25.95 16.85
C CYS A 287 22.77 -27.25 16.95
N GLN A 288 22.10 -28.41 16.95
CA GLN A 288 22.77 -29.72 16.95
C GLN A 288 23.52 -29.95 15.65
N LYS A 289 22.92 -29.62 14.51
CA LYS A 289 23.52 -29.82 13.19
C LYS A 289 24.62 -28.80 12.90
N TYR A 290 24.49 -27.57 13.37
CA TYR A 290 25.43 -26.48 13.16
C TYR A 290 25.97 -25.92 14.50
N PRO A 291 26.82 -26.66 15.23
CA PRO A 291 27.33 -26.23 16.54
C PRO A 291 28.07 -24.88 16.50
N GLN A 292 28.72 -24.56 15.38
CA GLN A 292 29.38 -23.26 15.20
C GLN A 292 28.38 -22.08 15.22
N GLN A 293 27.14 -22.28 14.76
CA GLN A 293 26.11 -21.24 14.87
C GLN A 293 25.64 -21.05 16.29
N LEU A 294 25.51 -22.13 17.05
CA LEU A 294 25.18 -22.03 18.47
C LEU A 294 26.23 -21.21 19.22
N GLU A 295 27.52 -21.40 18.93
CA GLU A 295 28.59 -20.59 19.52
C GLU A 295 28.50 -19.12 19.12
N LEU A 296 28.21 -18.82 17.84
CA LEU A 296 27.99 -17.44 17.38
C LEU A 296 26.78 -16.78 18.04
N MET A 297 25.68 -17.53 18.25
CA MET A 297 24.49 -17.06 18.95
C MET A 297 24.79 -16.73 20.41
N LYS A 298 25.54 -17.60 21.10
CA LYS A 298 25.97 -17.37 22.49
C LYS A 298 26.93 -16.19 22.62
N SER A 299 27.78 -15.95 21.62
CA SER A 299 28.77 -14.89 21.64
C SER A 299 28.25 -13.53 21.15
N GLU A 300 26.94 -13.39 20.92
CA GLU A 300 26.30 -12.19 20.35
C GLU A 300 27.02 -11.66 19.10
N ALA A 301 27.40 -12.57 18.20
CA ALA A 301 28.15 -12.20 17.00
C ALA A 301 27.36 -11.17 16.16
N SER A 302 28.09 -10.24 15.54
CA SER A 302 27.52 -9.12 14.77
C SER A 302 26.66 -9.53 13.57
N SER A 303 26.69 -10.81 13.14
CA SER A 303 25.84 -11.30 12.07
C SER A 303 25.67 -12.82 12.14
N LEU A 304 24.43 -13.26 12.32
CA LEU A 304 24.04 -14.66 12.48
C LEU A 304 23.40 -15.26 11.21
N ASN A 305 23.29 -14.47 10.14
CA ASN A 305 22.57 -14.86 8.91
C ASN A 305 23.53 -14.81 7.71
N LYS A 306 24.81 -15.12 7.91
CA LYS A 306 25.81 -15.11 6.83
C LYS A 306 25.74 -16.34 5.93
N TYR A 307 25.14 -17.42 6.42
CA TYR A 307 25.26 -18.75 5.83
C TYR A 307 23.95 -19.29 5.26
N GLU A 308 22.95 -18.43 5.04
CA GLU A 308 21.63 -18.78 4.51
C GLU A 308 21.70 -19.58 3.21
N GLY A 309 22.57 -19.18 2.28
CA GLY A 309 22.78 -19.93 1.03
C GLY A 309 23.27 -21.36 1.26
N LEU A 310 24.20 -21.55 2.22
CA LEU A 310 24.70 -22.89 2.57
C LEU A 310 23.61 -23.74 3.23
N PHE A 311 22.78 -23.13 4.09
CA PHE A 311 21.66 -23.83 4.71
C PHE A 311 20.63 -24.28 3.67
N LEU A 312 20.33 -23.43 2.68
CA LEU A 312 19.42 -23.76 1.59
C LEU A 312 19.96 -24.92 0.74
N GLU A 313 21.24 -24.87 0.36
CA GLU A 313 21.87 -25.98 -0.37
C GLU A 313 21.82 -27.30 0.41
N ASP A 314 22.10 -27.26 1.72
CA ASP A 314 21.99 -28.43 2.59
C ASP A 314 20.54 -28.95 2.68
N GLN A 315 19.57 -28.05 2.84
CA GLN A 315 18.15 -28.42 2.90
C GLN A 315 17.70 -29.09 1.60
N LEU A 316 18.13 -28.59 0.44
CA LEU A 316 17.84 -29.21 -0.86
C LEU A 316 18.51 -30.58 -1.00
N LYS A 317 19.76 -30.72 -0.57
CA LYS A 317 20.47 -32.03 -0.52
C LYS A 317 19.71 -33.04 0.33
N ARG A 318 19.27 -32.66 1.54
CA ARG A 318 18.45 -33.53 2.40
C ARG A 318 17.12 -33.95 1.78
N ASN A 319 16.61 -33.14 0.86
CA ASN A 319 15.39 -33.41 0.10
C ASN A 319 15.61 -34.08 -1.26
N LYS A 320 16.82 -34.60 -1.52
CA LYS A 320 17.22 -35.29 -2.77
C LYS A 320 17.17 -34.40 -4.01
N LEU A 321 17.52 -33.12 -3.85
CA LEU A 321 17.56 -32.11 -4.92
C LEU A 321 18.97 -31.56 -5.16
N GLU A 322 20.02 -32.31 -4.82
CA GLU A 322 21.43 -31.91 -4.98
C GLU A 322 21.85 -31.63 -6.43
N TYR A 323 21.08 -32.09 -7.40
CA TYR A 323 21.32 -31.86 -8.82
C TYR A 323 20.79 -30.50 -9.31
N LYS A 324 20.01 -29.77 -8.51
CA LYS A 324 19.54 -28.43 -8.85
C LYS A 324 20.64 -27.41 -8.56
N ASN A 325 20.94 -26.56 -9.53
CA ASN A 325 21.87 -25.45 -9.33
C ASN A 325 21.18 -24.32 -8.55
N VAL A 326 21.82 -23.84 -7.49
CA VAL A 326 21.32 -22.76 -6.64
C VAL A 326 22.20 -21.54 -6.82
N ILE A 327 21.59 -20.40 -7.13
CA ILE A 327 22.26 -19.12 -7.17
C ILE A 327 21.72 -18.28 -6.01
N TYR A 328 22.56 -18.03 -5.01
CA TYR A 328 22.19 -17.24 -3.84
C TYR A 328 22.81 -15.85 -3.89
N HIS A 329 21.97 -14.82 -3.73
CA HIS A 329 22.40 -13.43 -3.61
C HIS A 329 21.78 -12.81 -2.37
N LYS A 330 22.62 -12.15 -1.58
CA LYS A 330 22.18 -11.33 -0.44
C LYS A 330 22.48 -9.87 -0.73
N ILE A 331 21.45 -9.04 -0.65
CA ILE A 331 21.54 -7.60 -0.89
C ILE A 331 21.22 -6.91 0.43
N ASN A 332 22.23 -6.27 1.04
CA ASN A 332 22.05 -5.58 2.32
C ASN A 332 22.09 -4.06 2.16
N VAL A 333 22.69 -3.56 1.08
CA VAL A 333 22.83 -2.12 0.81
C VAL A 333 22.41 -1.76 -0.60
N VAL A 334 21.90 -0.54 -0.78
CA VAL A 334 21.40 -0.02 -2.06
C VAL A 334 22.42 -0.17 -3.20
N LYS A 335 23.71 0.06 -2.92
CA LYS A 335 24.79 -0.08 -3.90
C LYS A 335 24.93 -1.51 -4.45
N GLU A 336 24.68 -2.53 -3.63
CA GLU A 336 24.68 -3.93 -4.07
C GLU A 336 23.49 -4.19 -4.99
N GLY A 337 22.31 -3.67 -4.63
CA GLY A 337 21.11 -3.76 -5.46
C GLY A 337 21.30 -3.13 -6.85
N GLN A 338 21.89 -1.93 -6.92
CA GLN A 338 22.20 -1.28 -8.19
C GLN A 338 23.18 -2.08 -9.05
N ARG A 339 24.17 -2.73 -8.44
CA ARG A 339 25.12 -3.61 -9.16
C ARG A 339 24.41 -4.86 -9.68
N PHE A 340 23.56 -5.47 -8.87
CA PHE A 340 22.76 -6.63 -9.24
C PHE A 340 21.82 -6.33 -10.41
N GLN A 341 21.12 -5.19 -10.38
CA GLN A 341 20.26 -4.74 -11.47
C GLN A 341 21.02 -4.55 -12.78
N LYS A 342 22.21 -3.93 -12.74
CA LYS A 342 23.06 -3.79 -13.94
C LYS A 342 23.44 -5.15 -14.52
N HIS A 343 23.75 -6.13 -13.67
CA HIS A 343 24.08 -7.48 -14.10
C HIS A 343 22.90 -8.14 -14.84
N LEU A 344 21.69 -8.06 -14.29
CA LEU A 344 20.47 -8.57 -14.93
C LEU A 344 20.18 -7.90 -16.29
N THR A 345 20.36 -6.58 -16.37
CA THR A 345 20.10 -5.81 -17.60
C THR A 345 21.09 -6.19 -18.72
N ILE A 346 22.34 -6.47 -18.37
CA ILE A 346 23.36 -6.95 -19.32
C ILE A 346 23.01 -8.35 -19.84
N THR A 347 22.42 -9.21 -18.99
CA THR A 347 22.07 -10.58 -19.40
C THR A 347 20.87 -10.58 -20.37
N ASN A 348 19.88 -9.71 -20.16
CA ASN A 348 18.73 -9.58 -21.06
C ASN A 348 19.06 -8.99 -22.44
N ASN A 349 20.15 -8.22 -22.56
CA ASN A 349 20.61 -7.68 -23.84
C ASN A 349 21.54 -8.65 -24.61
N GLN A 350 21.78 -9.85 -24.08
CA GLN A 350 22.63 -10.88 -24.70
C GLN A 350 21.85 -12.16 -25.10
N THR A 351 20.52 -12.13 -24.99
CA THR A 351 19.57 -13.13 -25.52
C THR A 351 18.65 -12.45 -26.51
#